data_AF-A0A024TK18-F1
#
_entry.id   AF-A0A024TK18-F1
#
_cell.length_a   1.000
_cell.length_b   1.000
_cell.length_c   1.000
_cell.angle_alpha   90.00
_cell.angle_beta   90.00
_cell.angle_gamma   90.00
#
_symmetry.space_group_name_H-M   'P 1'
#
loop_
_entity.id
_entity.type
_entity.pdbx_description
1 polymer ?
#
loop_
_entity_poly.entity_id
_entity_poly.type
_entity_poly.pdbx_seq_one_letter_code
_entity_poly.pdbx_strand_id
1 'polypeptide(L)'
;MQRNTESLDESSDPLLASPPPAPLPQSAMHAPDLHLTETWVQASGLPRFTMRDAQNMEWDYSKVTWSDAASMARNNNGRRRSSLAVCSEFGDAEQPEKKEDIRVLLDPFYDVTTGRLRRLFHHFSPNGSDVVKYDDFQRGLHALGISVPSGESFADFVAKVDTNGDGLVSVDEFVKVVQMIKQAHLFKPEHASTTSLARDEDEHVLRVVDYSPTSLRVVDPVTKLQEFMLSSKPDWATVRWVHLAGFHRADDLNLRRLAIKYQLHPLALEDCLNPNDKIRCKFEHYDDHSFLVVPVLRALSAAKSDLVANVLADRRDAIAAKKLKLYATDRDAAMLRPSATPSASSVRAANQAKATALSATLDALDNLLHAPQQISVFVCKDQRTVVSVQDGADTIDGTALPLWDVVFDQTMAKSYSKVRNHSAPFLVVSILNAVVDDMMPLVAVMEPTLKMLGKLVRLEQTKFDPARLARAKKQLIAMEKVTRPILDLVTDQLFDHAEFNQVRAIAVNDRGVSPTGRRAK
;
A
#
# COMPACT_ATOMS: atom_id res chain seq x y z
N MET A 1 83.28 59.18 31.78
CA MET A 1 83.43 60.16 30.68
C MET A 1 82.72 59.59 29.46
N GLN A 2 81.76 60.34 28.91
CA GLN A 2 81.09 60.21 27.59
C GLN A 2 80.24 58.93 27.34
N ARG A 3 78.89 59.05 27.30
CA ARG A 3 78.02 59.38 26.13
C ARG A 3 77.89 58.19 25.16
N ASN A 4 76.77 57.82 24.55
CA ASN A 4 75.38 58.29 24.51
C ASN A 4 74.60 57.23 23.67
N THR A 5 73.30 57.07 23.95
CA THR A 5 72.17 56.84 23.01
C THR A 5 72.33 55.92 21.79
N GLU A 6 71.55 54.83 21.74
CA GLU A 6 70.42 54.65 20.78
C GLU A 6 69.79 53.25 20.97
N SER A 7 68.54 53.25 21.42
CA SER A 7 67.63 52.10 21.48
C SER A 7 66.76 52.12 20.22
N LEU A 8 66.83 51.08 19.39
CA LEU A 8 65.97 50.91 18.23
C LEU A 8 64.67 50.22 18.68
N ASP A 9 63.57 50.95 18.49
CA ASP A 9 62.20 50.58 18.77
C ASP A 9 61.73 49.35 17.98
N GLU A 10 60.97 48.50 18.66
CA GLU A 10 60.05 47.52 18.09
C GLU A 10 58.90 48.24 17.38
N SER A 11 58.84 48.17 16.05
CA SER A 11 57.63 48.46 15.29
C SER A 11 56.96 47.15 14.86
N SER A 12 55.97 46.75 15.66
CA SER A 12 55.01 45.70 15.34
C SER A 12 53.96 46.22 14.36
N ASP A 13 53.82 45.53 13.23
CA ASP A 13 52.79 45.78 12.22
C ASP A 13 51.37 45.52 12.78
N PRO A 14 50.38 46.39 12.48
CA PRO A 14 49.00 46.21 12.88
C PRO A 14 48.21 45.53 11.75
N LEU A 15 47.78 44.29 11.95
CA LEU A 15 46.65 43.73 11.20
C LEU A 15 45.53 43.31 12.14
N LEU A 16 44.47 44.10 12.03
CA LEU A 16 43.20 44.02 12.72
C LEU A 16 42.63 42.61 12.73
N ALA A 17 42.14 42.24 13.91
CA ALA A 17 41.18 41.19 14.16
C ALA A 17 40.00 41.26 13.17
N SER A 18 39.85 40.20 12.38
CA SER A 18 38.61 39.94 11.63
C SER A 18 37.55 39.44 12.61
N PRO A 19 36.33 40.00 12.63
CA PRO A 19 35.25 39.46 13.46
C PRO A 19 34.84 38.07 12.93
N PRO A 20 34.30 37.19 13.81
CA PRO A 20 33.82 35.87 13.38
C PRO A 20 32.74 36.03 12.29
N PRO A 21 32.66 35.09 11.33
CA PRO A 21 31.66 35.18 10.28
C PRO A 21 30.27 35.21 10.90
N ALA A 22 29.44 36.14 10.43
CA ALA A 22 28.06 36.27 10.88
C ALA A 22 27.34 34.91 10.75
N PRO A 23 26.51 34.52 11.74
CA PRO A 23 25.69 33.34 11.59
C PRO A 23 24.84 33.52 10.33
N LEU A 24 24.91 32.54 9.43
CA LEU A 24 24.02 32.45 8.27
C LEU A 24 22.60 32.72 8.76
N PRO A 25 21.81 33.55 8.05
CA PRO A 25 20.45 33.80 8.46
C PRO A 25 19.79 32.43 8.60
N GLN A 26 19.31 32.12 9.79
CA GLN A 26 18.32 31.06 9.96
C GLN A 26 17.16 31.51 9.10
N SER A 27 17.16 31.10 7.83
CA SER A 27 15.93 31.01 7.07
C SER A 27 15.10 30.09 7.92
N ALA A 28 14.18 30.69 8.67
CA ALA A 28 13.00 30.01 9.14
C ALA A 28 12.36 29.46 7.87
N MET A 29 12.78 28.25 7.47
CA MET A 29 12.00 27.42 6.60
C MET A 29 10.78 27.12 7.45
N HIS A 30 9.77 27.99 7.33
CA HIS A 30 8.41 27.58 7.57
C HIS A 30 8.28 26.20 6.94
N ALA A 31 7.85 25.23 7.75
CA ALA A 31 7.27 24.03 7.20
C ALA A 31 6.36 24.51 6.06
N PRO A 32 6.57 24.08 4.81
CA PRO A 32 5.70 24.52 3.74
C PRO A 32 4.28 24.20 4.20
N ASP A 33 3.35 25.14 4.06
CA ASP A 33 1.92 24.83 4.20
C ASP A 33 1.63 23.67 3.24
N LEU A 34 1.68 22.45 3.77
CA LEU A 34 1.59 21.20 3.00
C LEU A 34 0.18 21.01 2.42
N HIS A 35 -0.78 21.79 2.92
CA HIS A 35 -2.13 21.91 2.40
C HIS A 35 -2.20 23.02 1.33
N LEU A 36 -1.52 22.79 0.22
CA LEU A 36 -1.77 23.57 -1.00
C LEU A 36 -3.24 23.39 -1.39
N THR A 37 -3.85 24.45 -1.94
CA THR A 37 -5.18 24.38 -2.53
C THR A 37 -5.27 23.20 -3.49
N GLU A 38 -6.24 22.31 -3.26
CA GLU A 38 -6.42 21.10 -4.07
C GLU A 38 -6.63 21.49 -5.54
N THR A 39 -5.63 21.17 -6.36
CA THR A 39 -5.55 21.53 -7.77
C THR A 39 -5.09 20.34 -8.59
N TRP A 40 -5.82 20.05 -9.65
CA TRP A 40 -5.57 18.89 -10.50
C TRP A 40 -5.19 19.32 -11.91
N VAL A 41 -4.13 18.73 -12.46
CA VAL A 41 -3.75 18.94 -13.86
C VAL A 41 -4.80 18.25 -14.72
N GLN A 42 -5.55 19.02 -15.50
CA GLN A 42 -6.58 18.46 -16.37
C GLN A 42 -5.92 17.61 -17.46
N ALA A 43 -6.33 16.34 -17.58
CA ALA A 43 -5.89 15.49 -18.68
C ALA A 43 -6.66 15.92 -19.94
N SER A 44 -6.22 16.96 -20.65
CA SER A 44 -6.83 17.32 -21.94
C SER A 44 -6.36 16.37 -23.04
N GLY A 45 -6.70 15.08 -22.89
CA GLY A 45 -6.60 14.11 -23.97
C GLY A 45 -7.65 14.35 -25.05
N LEU A 46 -8.77 15.02 -24.68
CA LEU A 46 -9.88 15.47 -25.51
C LEU A 46 -10.27 16.90 -25.07
N PRO A 47 -9.68 17.96 -25.63
CA PRO A 47 -9.90 19.33 -25.15
C PRO A 47 -11.31 19.87 -25.38
N ARG A 48 -12.07 19.30 -26.33
CA ARG A 48 -13.43 19.74 -26.68
C ARG A 48 -14.53 18.89 -26.06
N PHE A 49 -14.23 17.65 -25.67
CA PHE A 49 -15.19 16.74 -25.05
C PHE A 49 -15.15 16.88 -23.53
N THR A 50 -16.22 17.44 -22.96
CA THR A 50 -16.27 17.74 -21.53
C THR A 50 -16.91 16.62 -20.73
N MET A 51 -16.71 16.65 -19.40
CA MET A 51 -17.39 15.73 -18.49
C MET A 51 -18.92 15.81 -18.58
N ARG A 52 -19.46 17.00 -18.84
CA ARG A 52 -20.91 17.19 -19.02
C ARG A 52 -21.41 16.48 -20.27
N ASP A 53 -20.65 16.56 -21.36
CA ASP A 53 -20.95 15.80 -22.58
C ASP A 53 -20.91 14.28 -22.30
N ALA A 54 -19.92 13.82 -21.53
CA ALA A 54 -19.76 12.42 -21.16
C ALA A 54 -20.91 11.89 -20.26
N GLN A 55 -21.44 12.72 -19.36
CA GLN A 55 -22.58 12.38 -18.50
C GLN A 55 -23.90 12.30 -19.26
N ASN A 56 -24.04 13.11 -20.31
CA ASN A 56 -25.22 13.12 -21.17
C ASN A 56 -25.31 11.86 -22.04
N MET A 57 -24.18 11.21 -22.34
CA MET A 57 -24.19 9.95 -23.10
C MET A 57 -25.05 8.90 -22.41
N GLU A 58 -25.80 8.16 -23.22
CA GLU A 58 -26.55 7.01 -22.75
C GLU A 58 -25.62 5.80 -22.70
N TRP A 59 -25.65 5.08 -21.59
CA TRP A 59 -25.00 3.80 -21.45
C TRP A 59 -26.03 2.78 -21.00
N ASP A 60 -26.45 1.93 -21.94
CA ASP A 60 -27.48 0.92 -21.73
C ASP A 60 -26.85 -0.47 -21.68
N TYR A 61 -26.74 -1.01 -20.47
CA TYR A 61 -26.16 -2.33 -20.20
C TYR A 61 -26.94 -3.48 -20.86
N SER A 62 -28.25 -3.30 -21.10
CA SER A 62 -29.10 -4.35 -21.67
C SER A 62 -28.87 -4.58 -23.18
N LYS A 63 -28.28 -3.60 -23.85
CA LYS A 63 -28.00 -3.62 -25.28
C LYS A 63 -26.62 -4.18 -25.62
N VAL A 64 -25.79 -4.49 -24.61
CA VAL A 64 -24.48 -5.10 -24.85
C VAL A 64 -24.67 -6.58 -25.18
N THR A 65 -24.49 -6.93 -26.44
CA THR A 65 -24.75 -8.28 -26.97
C THR A 65 -23.71 -9.29 -26.48
N TRP A 66 -24.12 -10.20 -25.60
CA TRP A 66 -23.25 -11.29 -25.09
C TRP A 66 -22.75 -12.23 -26.21
N SER A 67 -23.47 -12.32 -27.34
CA SER A 67 -23.05 -13.06 -28.54
C SER A 67 -21.80 -12.47 -29.21
N ASP A 68 -21.65 -11.14 -29.18
CA ASP A 68 -20.50 -10.45 -29.75
C ASP A 68 -19.30 -10.54 -28.78
N ALA A 69 -19.54 -10.42 -27.48
CA ALA A 69 -18.52 -10.66 -26.45
C ALA A 69 -18.02 -12.12 -26.39
N ALA A 70 -18.90 -13.12 -26.59
CA ALA A 70 -18.58 -14.55 -26.51
C ALA A 70 -17.92 -15.10 -27.78
N SER A 71 -18.25 -14.58 -28.97
CA SER A 71 -17.52 -14.91 -30.20
C SER A 71 -16.08 -14.36 -30.16
N MET A 72 -15.87 -13.22 -29.49
CA MET A 72 -14.57 -12.58 -29.28
C MET A 72 -13.68 -13.29 -28.25
N ALA A 73 -14.25 -13.98 -27.26
CA ALA A 73 -13.49 -14.75 -26.26
C ALA A 73 -12.92 -16.08 -26.81
N ARG A 74 -13.53 -16.65 -27.85
CA ARG A 74 -13.15 -17.97 -28.41
C ARG A 74 -11.87 -17.97 -29.24
N ASN A 75 -11.38 -16.81 -29.67
CA ASN A 75 -10.19 -16.71 -30.54
C ASN A 75 -8.88 -16.47 -29.76
N ASN A 76 -8.90 -16.60 -28.44
CA ASN A 76 -7.76 -16.42 -27.54
C ASN A 76 -6.86 -17.68 -27.56
N ASN A 77 -6.10 -17.88 -28.65
CA ASN A 77 -5.24 -19.03 -28.81
C ASN A 77 -3.90 -18.80 -28.09
N GLY A 78 -3.90 -18.92 -26.75
CA GLY A 78 -2.67 -18.80 -25.98
C GLY A 78 -2.83 -18.49 -24.49
N ARG A 79 -3.52 -19.35 -23.72
CA ARG A 79 -3.10 -19.64 -22.33
C ARG A 79 -3.84 -20.85 -21.78
N ARG A 80 -3.04 -21.69 -21.11
CA ARG A 80 -3.36 -23.02 -20.62
C ARG A 80 -4.51 -22.98 -19.62
N ARG A 81 -5.38 -23.99 -19.72
CA ARG A 81 -6.23 -24.46 -18.62
C ARG A 81 -5.36 -24.75 -17.39
N SER A 82 -5.54 -23.99 -16.33
CA SER A 82 -5.24 -24.38 -14.94
C SER A 82 -6.23 -23.64 -14.05
N SER A 83 -7.01 -24.22 -13.16
CA SER A 83 -7.28 -25.61 -12.79
C SER A 83 -8.57 -25.51 -11.96
N LEU A 84 -9.69 -25.85 -12.56
CA LEU A 84 -10.95 -26.12 -11.88
C LEU A 84 -11.05 -27.65 -11.74
N ALA A 85 -11.38 -28.10 -10.52
CA ALA A 85 -11.36 -29.47 -9.96
C ALA A 85 -10.00 -29.83 -9.31
N VAL A 86 -9.88 -30.19 -8.03
CA VAL A 86 -10.77 -30.96 -7.15
C VAL A 86 -10.59 -30.49 -5.69
N CYS A 87 -11.69 -30.23 -4.99
CA CYS A 87 -11.77 -30.44 -3.54
C CYS A 87 -13.14 -31.08 -3.26
N SER A 88 -13.15 -32.41 -3.20
CA SER A 88 -14.09 -33.24 -2.43
C SER A 88 -13.23 -33.69 -1.25
N GLU A 89 -13.60 -33.51 0.01
CA GLU A 89 -14.65 -34.30 0.67
C GLU A 89 -14.84 -33.73 2.08
N PHE A 90 -16.03 -33.24 2.42
CA PHE A 90 -16.70 -33.24 3.74
C PHE A 90 -17.93 -32.32 3.59
N GLY A 91 -19.11 -32.95 3.60
CA GLY A 91 -20.39 -32.28 3.40
C GLY A 91 -20.79 -31.40 4.57
N ASP A 92 -21.56 -30.34 4.28
CA ASP A 92 -22.98 -30.30 4.63
C ASP A 92 -23.69 -29.07 4.03
N ALA A 93 -24.90 -29.34 3.54
CA ALA A 93 -26.05 -28.46 3.25
C ALA A 93 -25.81 -27.13 2.49
N GLU A 94 -26.12 -27.16 1.19
CA GLU A 94 -26.24 -26.01 0.28
C GLU A 94 -27.38 -25.04 0.70
N GLN A 95 -27.02 -23.77 0.88
CA GLN A 95 -27.88 -22.63 0.54
C GLN A 95 -27.26 -21.89 -0.65
N PRO A 96 -28.01 -21.60 -1.73
CA PRO A 96 -27.49 -20.89 -2.89
C PRO A 96 -27.55 -19.37 -2.61
N GLU A 97 -26.72 -18.89 -1.68
CA GLU A 97 -26.63 -17.46 -1.38
C GLU A 97 -25.57 -16.80 -2.28
N LYS A 98 -26.05 -15.98 -3.24
CA LYS A 98 -25.37 -14.82 -3.86
C LYS A 98 -24.01 -15.05 -4.55
N LYS A 99 -23.99 -15.93 -5.56
CA LYS A 99 -22.96 -15.92 -6.62
C LYS A 99 -23.12 -14.78 -7.65
N GLU A 100 -24.20 -14.01 -7.56
CA GLU A 100 -24.51 -12.93 -8.51
C GLU A 100 -23.74 -11.64 -8.20
N ASP A 101 -23.41 -11.35 -6.94
CA ASP A 101 -22.76 -10.08 -6.56
C ASP A 101 -21.26 -10.01 -6.93
N ILE A 102 -20.60 -11.15 -7.18
CA ILE A 102 -19.23 -11.20 -7.72
C ILE A 102 -19.22 -10.90 -9.24
N ARG A 103 -20.34 -11.12 -9.94
CA ARG A 103 -20.45 -10.92 -11.40
C ARG A 103 -20.54 -9.45 -11.80
N VAL A 104 -20.96 -8.56 -10.89
CA VAL A 104 -21.05 -7.10 -11.11
C VAL A 104 -19.65 -6.44 -11.20
N LEU A 105 -18.62 -7.10 -10.67
CA LEU A 105 -17.22 -6.66 -10.73
C LEU A 105 -16.42 -7.31 -11.84
N LEU A 106 -16.80 -8.53 -12.20
CA LEU A 106 -16.29 -9.29 -13.34
C LEU A 106 -17.01 -8.96 -14.65
N ASP A 107 -17.90 -7.99 -14.61
CA ASP A 107 -18.68 -7.63 -15.76
C ASP A 107 -17.73 -7.09 -16.84
N PRO A 108 -17.79 -7.61 -18.08
CA PRO A 108 -17.06 -7.04 -19.19
C PRO A 108 -17.28 -5.52 -19.34
N PHE A 109 -18.27 -4.91 -18.67
CA PHE A 109 -18.63 -3.51 -18.81
C PHE A 109 -17.64 -2.51 -18.18
N TYR A 110 -16.86 -2.86 -17.15
CA TYR A 110 -15.89 -1.92 -16.53
C TYR A 110 -14.44 -2.09 -16.98
N ASP A 111 -14.16 -3.16 -17.71
CA ASP A 111 -12.85 -3.39 -18.31
C ASP A 111 -12.59 -2.38 -19.43
N VAL A 112 -11.68 -1.45 -19.13
CA VAL A 112 -11.16 -0.45 -20.06
C VAL A 112 -9.67 -0.65 -20.31
N THR A 113 -9.18 -1.87 -20.12
CA THR A 113 -7.78 -2.21 -20.41
C THR A 113 -7.43 -1.87 -21.85
N THR A 114 -6.23 -1.36 -22.08
CA THR A 114 -5.76 -0.98 -23.42
C THR A 114 -5.89 -2.18 -24.36
N GLY A 115 -5.46 -3.36 -23.92
CA GLY A 115 -5.51 -4.58 -24.73
C GLY A 115 -6.92 -4.98 -25.16
N ARG A 116 -7.94 -4.73 -24.33
CA ARG A 116 -9.33 -4.98 -24.71
C ARG A 116 -9.88 -3.91 -25.64
N LEU A 117 -9.72 -2.63 -25.30
CA LEU A 117 -10.25 -1.53 -26.12
C LEU A 117 -9.59 -1.51 -27.50
N ARG A 118 -8.30 -1.80 -27.60
CA ARG A 118 -7.61 -1.98 -28.90
C ARG A 118 -8.20 -3.12 -29.71
N ARG A 119 -8.41 -4.30 -29.12
CA ARG A 119 -9.03 -5.43 -29.83
C ARG A 119 -10.43 -5.10 -30.34
N LEU A 120 -11.23 -4.41 -29.52
CA LEU A 120 -12.56 -3.96 -29.91
C LEU A 120 -12.49 -2.95 -31.07
N PHE A 121 -11.58 -1.98 -31.00
CA PHE A 121 -11.38 -1.00 -32.06
C PHE A 121 -10.97 -1.67 -33.39
N HIS A 122 -10.02 -2.61 -33.35
CA HIS A 122 -9.56 -3.33 -34.54
C HIS A 122 -10.64 -4.21 -35.17
N HIS A 123 -11.64 -4.66 -34.41
CA HIS A 123 -12.74 -5.47 -34.95
C HIS A 123 -13.60 -4.70 -35.97
N PHE A 124 -13.74 -3.38 -35.81
CA PHE A 124 -14.53 -2.54 -36.72
C PHE A 124 -13.67 -1.68 -37.65
N SER A 125 -12.34 -1.75 -37.49
CA SER A 125 -11.38 -1.05 -38.33
C SER A 125 -11.12 -1.77 -39.65
N PRO A 126 -11.24 -1.11 -40.81
CA PRO A 126 -10.87 -1.70 -42.09
C PRO A 126 -9.38 -2.08 -42.11
N ASN A 127 -9.09 -3.36 -42.34
CA ASN A 127 -7.71 -3.90 -42.42
C ASN A 127 -6.86 -3.74 -41.14
N GLY A 128 -7.47 -3.42 -39.99
CA GLY A 128 -6.75 -3.25 -38.73
C GLY A 128 -5.91 -1.97 -38.65
N SER A 129 -6.34 -0.88 -39.29
CA SER A 129 -5.71 0.44 -39.09
C SER A 129 -5.95 0.97 -37.67
N ASP A 130 -5.00 1.75 -37.14
CA ASP A 130 -5.11 2.46 -35.86
C ASP A 130 -6.03 3.71 -35.92
N VAL A 131 -6.77 3.86 -37.02
CA VAL A 131 -7.76 4.92 -37.26
C VAL A 131 -9.01 4.32 -37.90
N VAL A 132 -10.17 4.93 -37.62
CA VAL A 132 -11.47 4.51 -38.16
C VAL A 132 -12.31 5.70 -38.63
N LYS A 133 -13.25 5.45 -39.54
CA LYS A 133 -14.24 6.45 -39.94
C LYS A 133 -15.33 6.61 -38.88
N TYR A 134 -16.11 7.68 -38.97
CA TYR A 134 -17.15 7.99 -38.00
C TYR A 134 -18.23 6.90 -37.89
N ASP A 135 -18.63 6.29 -39.00
CA ASP A 135 -19.61 5.20 -39.00
C ASP A 135 -19.08 3.95 -38.25
N ASP A 136 -17.79 3.65 -38.42
CA ASP A 136 -17.11 2.53 -37.75
C ASP A 136 -16.95 2.80 -36.25
N PHE A 137 -16.60 4.04 -35.89
CA PHE A 137 -16.56 4.51 -34.51
C PHE A 137 -17.93 4.42 -33.83
N GLN A 138 -19.02 4.79 -34.53
CA GLN A 138 -20.39 4.65 -34.03
C GLN A 138 -20.73 3.19 -33.72
N ARG A 139 -20.37 2.26 -34.62
CA ARG A 139 -20.54 0.82 -34.39
C ARG A 139 -19.76 0.33 -33.18
N GLY A 140 -18.52 0.80 -33.00
CA GLY A 140 -17.70 0.49 -31.84
C GLY A 140 -18.30 0.95 -30.51
N LEU A 141 -18.89 2.16 -30.46
CA LEU A 141 -19.58 2.67 -29.28
C LEU A 141 -20.86 1.89 -28.97
N HIS A 142 -21.67 1.60 -29.99
CA HIS A 142 -22.87 0.77 -29.81
C HIS A 142 -22.53 -0.63 -29.29
N ALA A 143 -21.42 -1.23 -29.73
CA ALA A 143 -20.95 -2.52 -29.21
C ALA A 143 -20.56 -2.45 -27.71
N LEU A 144 -20.26 -1.27 -27.18
CA LEU A 144 -20.05 -1.01 -25.74
C LEU A 144 -21.34 -0.64 -25.00
N GLY A 145 -22.47 -0.59 -25.70
CA GLY A 145 -23.76 -0.10 -25.16
C GLY A 145 -23.80 1.42 -25.00
N ILE A 146 -22.85 2.16 -25.60
CA ILE A 146 -22.78 3.62 -25.53
C ILE A 146 -23.50 4.20 -26.74
N SER A 147 -24.45 5.10 -26.50
CA SER A 147 -25.19 5.80 -27.55
C SER A 147 -25.34 7.29 -27.25
N VAL A 148 -25.43 8.08 -28.32
CA VAL A 148 -25.77 9.50 -28.23
C VAL A 148 -27.27 9.63 -27.95
N PRO A 149 -27.70 10.55 -27.07
CA PRO A 149 -29.11 10.76 -26.74
C PRO A 149 -29.98 11.09 -27.95
N SER A 150 -31.28 10.80 -27.84
CA SER A 150 -32.28 10.90 -28.93
C SER A 150 -32.53 12.32 -29.51
N GLY A 151 -31.75 13.34 -29.12
CA GLY A 151 -31.86 14.72 -29.60
C GLY A 151 -30.53 15.38 -29.94
N GLU A 152 -29.40 14.67 -29.84
CA GLU A 152 -28.08 15.19 -30.21
C GLU A 152 -27.58 14.53 -31.51
N SER A 153 -26.89 15.31 -32.35
CA SER A 153 -26.29 14.78 -33.57
C SER A 153 -25.00 14.03 -33.24
N PHE A 154 -24.88 12.79 -33.73
CA PHE A 154 -23.65 12.02 -33.62
C PHE A 154 -22.45 12.77 -34.24
N ALA A 155 -22.67 13.53 -35.32
CA ALA A 155 -21.61 14.32 -35.95
C ALA A 155 -21.04 15.41 -35.04
N ASP A 156 -21.89 16.06 -34.23
CA ASP A 156 -21.46 17.10 -33.29
C ASP A 156 -20.66 16.51 -32.12
N PHE A 157 -21.03 15.30 -31.70
CA PHE A 157 -20.26 14.54 -30.72
C PHE A 157 -18.88 14.16 -31.27
N VAL A 158 -18.82 13.56 -32.46
CA VAL A 158 -17.54 13.12 -33.03
C VAL A 158 -16.61 14.30 -33.29
N ALA A 159 -17.12 15.47 -33.70
CA ALA A 159 -16.32 16.68 -33.86
C ALA A 159 -15.67 17.20 -32.55
N LYS A 160 -16.18 16.78 -31.38
CA LYS A 160 -15.56 17.05 -30.07
C LYS A 160 -14.50 15.99 -29.70
N VAL A 161 -14.62 14.78 -30.24
CA VAL A 161 -13.72 13.65 -29.97
C VAL A 161 -12.53 13.63 -30.92
N ASP A 162 -12.75 13.94 -32.20
CA ASP A 162 -11.71 14.13 -33.21
C ASP A 162 -10.94 15.42 -32.88
N THR A 163 -9.76 15.25 -32.27
CA THR A 163 -8.95 16.36 -31.76
C THR A 163 -8.04 16.95 -32.82
N ASN A 164 -7.60 16.15 -33.79
CA ASN A 164 -6.70 16.57 -34.86
C ASN A 164 -7.48 17.08 -36.09
N GLY A 165 -8.80 16.85 -36.14
CA GLY A 165 -9.70 17.31 -37.19
C GLY A 165 -9.47 16.61 -38.53
N ASP A 166 -8.88 15.40 -38.52
CA ASP A 166 -8.54 14.68 -39.74
C ASP A 166 -9.74 13.92 -40.35
N GLY A 167 -10.91 13.96 -39.69
CA GLY A 167 -12.11 13.28 -40.14
C GLY A 167 -12.12 11.79 -39.82
N LEU A 168 -11.15 11.32 -39.03
CA LEU A 168 -11.01 9.96 -38.53
C LEU A 168 -10.90 10.00 -37.00
N VAL A 169 -11.11 8.85 -36.37
CA VAL A 169 -10.91 8.69 -34.92
C VAL A 169 -9.78 7.70 -34.72
N SER A 170 -8.73 8.12 -34.00
CA SER A 170 -7.63 7.26 -33.61
C SER A 170 -8.00 6.31 -32.46
N VAL A 171 -7.24 5.22 -32.32
CA VAL A 171 -7.37 4.30 -31.17
C VAL A 171 -7.26 5.04 -29.84
N ASP A 172 -6.34 6.01 -29.73
CA ASP A 172 -6.10 6.70 -28.47
C ASP A 172 -7.24 7.66 -28.11
N GLU A 173 -7.86 8.31 -29.10
CA GLU A 173 -9.09 9.10 -28.91
C GLU A 173 -10.26 8.21 -28.50
N PHE A 174 -10.42 7.05 -29.14
CA PHE A 174 -11.42 6.05 -28.75
C PHE A 174 -11.24 5.57 -27.31
N VAL A 175 -10.01 5.26 -26.89
CA VAL A 175 -9.73 4.82 -25.51
C VAL A 175 -10.09 5.93 -24.51
N LYS A 176 -9.65 7.17 -24.77
CA LYS A 176 -9.93 8.32 -23.90
C LYS A 176 -11.41 8.63 -23.77
N VAL A 177 -12.17 8.63 -24.87
CA VAL A 177 -13.60 8.94 -24.83
C VAL A 177 -14.38 7.86 -24.09
N VAL A 178 -14.05 6.58 -24.31
CA VAL A 178 -14.68 5.47 -23.58
C VAL A 178 -14.38 5.54 -22.09
N GLN A 179 -13.13 5.84 -21.70
CA GLN A 179 -12.76 6.06 -20.30
C GLN A 179 -13.54 7.21 -19.69
N MET A 180 -13.60 8.37 -20.35
CA MET A 180 -14.33 9.54 -19.85
C MET A 180 -15.82 9.25 -19.69
N ILE A 181 -16.45 8.59 -20.67
CA ILE A 181 -17.87 8.22 -20.61
C ILE A 181 -18.13 7.27 -19.44
N LYS A 182 -17.36 6.19 -19.31
CA LYS A 182 -17.56 5.22 -18.21
C LYS A 182 -17.27 5.85 -16.85
N GLN A 183 -16.24 6.70 -16.76
CA GLN A 183 -15.93 7.47 -15.55
C GLN A 183 -17.10 8.39 -15.18
N ALA A 184 -17.68 9.09 -16.16
CA ALA A 184 -18.81 9.99 -15.99
C ALA A 184 -20.07 9.30 -15.46
N HIS A 185 -20.33 8.09 -15.95
CA HIS A 185 -21.42 7.26 -15.46
C HIS A 185 -21.26 6.90 -13.98
N LEU A 186 -20.05 6.57 -13.52
CA LEU A 186 -19.79 6.29 -12.10
C LEU A 186 -19.96 7.51 -11.17
N PHE A 187 -20.20 8.71 -11.70
CA PHE A 187 -20.55 9.91 -10.92
C PHE A 187 -22.04 10.26 -10.96
N LYS A 188 -22.88 9.48 -11.66
CA LYS A 188 -24.34 9.67 -11.65
C LYS A 188 -24.92 9.37 -10.26
N PRO A 189 -25.97 10.07 -9.84
CA PRO A 189 -26.53 9.96 -8.48
C PRO A 189 -27.11 8.57 -8.17
N GLU A 190 -27.51 7.79 -9.17
CA GLU A 190 -27.95 6.39 -9.03
C GLU A 190 -26.87 5.47 -8.44
N HIS A 191 -25.62 5.66 -8.85
CA HIS A 191 -24.48 4.92 -8.30
C HIS A 191 -24.06 5.47 -6.93
N ALA A 192 -24.30 6.76 -6.65
CA ALA A 192 -24.04 7.36 -5.35
C ALA A 192 -25.09 6.97 -4.29
N SER A 193 -26.34 6.73 -4.70
CA SER A 193 -27.46 6.39 -3.81
C SER A 193 -27.44 4.93 -3.33
N THR A 194 -26.82 4.01 -4.09
CA THR A 194 -26.58 2.63 -3.65
C THR A 194 -25.63 2.57 -2.43
N THR A 195 -24.72 3.54 -2.31
CA THR A 195 -23.81 3.75 -1.17
C THR A 195 -24.44 4.53 0.00
N SER A 196 -25.66 5.08 -0.15
CA SER A 196 -26.21 6.09 0.78
C SER A 196 -27.03 5.53 1.95
N LEU A 197 -27.18 4.22 2.06
CA LEU A 197 -27.87 3.59 3.18
C LEU A 197 -26.88 3.42 4.35
N ALA A 198 -26.75 4.49 5.15
CA ALA A 198 -25.89 4.68 6.33
C ALA A 198 -24.42 5.01 6.03
N ARG A 199 -24.10 6.30 5.85
CA ARG A 199 -22.72 6.80 5.85
C ARG A 199 -22.38 7.36 7.22
N ASP A 200 -21.41 6.76 7.90
CA ASP A 200 -20.45 7.55 8.69
C ASP A 200 -19.50 8.22 7.68
N GLU A 201 -19.15 9.49 7.88
CA GLU A 201 -18.25 10.25 6.99
C GLU A 201 -16.79 9.72 6.96
N ASP A 202 -16.54 8.62 7.66
CA ASP A 202 -15.24 8.10 8.05
C ASP A 202 -14.81 6.83 7.27
N GLU A 203 -15.61 6.36 6.31
CA GLU A 203 -15.44 4.98 5.81
C GLU A 203 -14.35 4.83 4.74
N HIS A 204 -14.15 5.78 3.83
CA HIS A 204 -13.16 5.68 2.73
C HIS A 204 -12.28 6.92 2.65
N VAL A 205 -10.97 6.74 2.83
CA VAL A 205 -10.00 7.85 2.71
C VAL A 205 -9.16 7.66 1.47
N LEU A 206 -9.30 8.59 0.53
CA LEU A 206 -8.46 8.68 -0.67
C LEU A 206 -7.41 9.77 -0.48
N ARG A 207 -6.14 9.40 -0.61
CA ARG A 207 -5.01 10.31 -0.52
C ARG A 207 -4.12 10.20 -1.75
N VAL A 208 -3.49 11.30 -2.11
CA VAL A 208 -2.62 11.36 -3.28
C VAL A 208 -1.38 12.18 -2.95
N VAL A 209 -0.23 11.63 -3.30
CA VAL A 209 1.04 12.37 -3.26
C VAL A 209 1.74 12.27 -4.60
N ASP A 210 2.03 13.44 -5.17
CA ASP A 210 2.90 13.61 -6.33
C ASP A 210 4.28 14.03 -5.81
N TYR A 211 5.34 13.33 -6.21
CA TYR A 211 6.68 13.64 -5.70
C TYR A 211 7.77 13.50 -6.77
N SER A 212 8.82 14.28 -6.56
CA SER A 212 10.11 14.23 -7.25
C SER A 212 11.24 14.38 -6.21
N PRO A 213 12.52 14.23 -6.60
CA PRO A 213 13.65 14.45 -5.68
C PRO A 213 13.61 15.82 -4.97
N THR A 214 13.09 16.84 -5.65
CA THR A 214 13.12 18.24 -5.20
C THR A 214 11.76 18.80 -4.80
N SER A 215 10.65 18.20 -5.23
CA SER A 215 9.31 18.75 -5.05
C SER A 215 8.35 17.68 -4.53
N LEU A 216 7.37 18.11 -3.74
CA LEU A 216 6.38 17.25 -3.11
C LEU A 216 5.04 18.00 -3.10
N ARG A 217 3.96 17.31 -3.49
CA ARG A 217 2.60 17.84 -3.44
C ARG A 217 1.67 16.76 -2.92
N VAL A 218 0.92 17.07 -1.87
CA VAL A 218 0.09 16.13 -1.13
C VAL A 218 -1.34 16.63 -1.11
N VAL A 219 -2.29 15.72 -1.27
CA VAL A 219 -3.71 15.94 -1.09
C VAL A 219 -4.24 14.84 -0.18
N ASP A 220 -4.62 15.23 1.04
CA ASP A 220 -5.10 14.35 2.09
C ASP A 220 -6.13 15.09 2.97
N PRO A 221 -7.43 14.69 2.95
CA PRO A 221 -8.05 13.79 1.98
C PRO A 221 -8.32 14.48 0.63
N VAL A 222 -8.57 13.70 -0.43
CA VAL A 222 -9.05 14.21 -1.72
C VAL A 222 -10.51 14.65 -1.61
N THR A 223 -10.77 15.96 -1.69
CA THR A 223 -12.13 16.52 -1.62
C THR A 223 -12.77 16.70 -2.99
N LYS A 224 -11.97 17.03 -4.01
CA LYS A 224 -12.43 17.21 -5.40
C LYS A 224 -12.25 15.92 -6.20
N LEU A 225 -12.92 14.85 -5.75
CA LEU A 225 -12.79 13.51 -6.31
C LEU A 225 -13.01 13.45 -7.84
N GLN A 226 -14.01 14.17 -8.35
CA GLN A 226 -14.31 14.21 -9.78
C GLN A 226 -13.16 14.81 -10.60
N GLU A 227 -12.61 15.94 -10.15
CA GLU A 227 -11.45 16.57 -10.79
C GLU A 227 -10.23 15.65 -10.72
N PHE A 228 -10.00 15.00 -9.57
CA PHE A 228 -8.93 14.02 -9.42
C PHE A 228 -9.06 12.89 -10.43
N MET A 229 -10.23 12.29 -10.58
CA MET A 229 -10.44 11.13 -11.45
C MET A 229 -10.14 11.44 -12.92
N LEU A 230 -10.39 12.67 -13.37
CA LEU A 230 -10.11 13.15 -14.72
C LEU A 230 -8.70 13.76 -14.89
N SER A 231 -7.94 13.87 -13.81
CA SER A 231 -6.61 14.49 -13.83
C SER A 231 -5.52 13.58 -14.40
N SER A 232 -4.45 14.18 -14.92
CA SER A 232 -3.19 13.49 -15.19
C SER A 232 -2.18 13.73 -14.07
N LYS A 233 -1.11 12.93 -14.05
CA LYS A 233 0.06 13.19 -13.22
C LYS A 233 0.79 14.42 -13.77
N PRO A 234 1.17 15.41 -12.93
CA PRO A 234 2.01 16.53 -13.34
C PRO A 234 3.33 16.06 -13.97
N ASP A 235 3.86 16.83 -14.91
CA ASP A 235 5.10 16.49 -15.61
C ASP A 235 6.34 16.52 -14.71
N TRP A 236 6.36 17.42 -13.72
CA TRP A 236 7.47 17.54 -12.76
C TRP A 236 7.55 16.35 -11.80
N ALA A 237 6.43 15.66 -11.55
CA ALA A 237 6.37 14.57 -10.59
C ALA A 237 7.00 13.31 -11.20
N THR A 238 7.96 12.72 -10.50
CA THR A 238 8.57 11.45 -10.90
C THR A 238 7.59 10.31 -10.67
N VAL A 239 6.91 10.30 -9.52
CA VAL A 239 5.93 9.28 -9.14
C VAL A 239 4.71 9.95 -8.53
N ARG A 240 3.52 9.43 -8.87
CA ARG A 240 2.25 9.63 -8.17
C ARG A 240 1.95 8.40 -7.34
N TRP A 241 1.72 8.58 -6.06
CA TRP A 241 1.15 7.54 -5.20
C TRP A 241 -0.27 7.91 -4.84
N VAL A 242 -1.20 7.01 -5.15
CA VAL A 242 -2.61 7.08 -4.78
C VAL A 242 -2.87 6.01 -3.72
N HIS A 243 -3.40 6.40 -2.58
CA HIS A 243 -3.74 5.48 -1.50
C HIS A 243 -5.24 5.52 -1.23
N LEU A 244 -5.90 4.38 -1.38
CA LEU A 244 -7.29 4.17 -1.00
C LEU A 244 -7.33 3.28 0.24
N ALA A 245 -7.76 3.85 1.37
CA ALA A 245 -7.93 3.15 2.64
C ALA A 245 -9.40 3.05 3.04
N GLY A 246 -9.75 2.01 3.78
CA GLY A 246 -11.09 1.83 4.36
C GLY A 246 -12.11 1.18 3.42
N PHE A 247 -11.74 0.66 2.25
CA PHE A 247 -12.74 0.20 1.27
C PHE A 247 -13.49 -1.06 1.72
N HIS A 248 -14.81 -1.11 1.51
CA HIS A 248 -15.62 -2.30 1.74
C HIS A 248 -16.11 -2.89 0.42
N ARG A 249 -16.28 -4.22 0.37
CA ARG A 249 -16.79 -4.92 -0.82
C ARG A 249 -18.19 -4.43 -1.26
N ALA A 250 -19.02 -4.00 -0.30
CA ALA A 250 -20.35 -3.48 -0.58
C ALA A 250 -20.30 -2.07 -1.21
N ASP A 251 -19.21 -1.32 -1.01
CA ASP A 251 -18.99 0.03 -1.57
C ASP A 251 -17.63 0.13 -2.27
N ASP A 252 -17.50 -0.59 -3.38
CA ASP A 252 -16.28 -0.60 -4.20
C ASP A 252 -16.25 0.51 -5.26
N LEU A 253 -17.17 1.48 -5.19
CA LEU A 253 -17.35 2.52 -6.19
C LEU A 253 -16.06 3.31 -6.48
N ASN A 254 -15.33 3.69 -5.43
CA ASN A 254 -14.06 4.41 -5.59
C ASN A 254 -12.96 3.53 -6.19
N LEU A 255 -12.97 2.22 -5.90
CA LEU A 255 -12.05 1.28 -6.54
C LEU A 255 -12.37 1.11 -8.03
N ARG A 256 -13.65 1.01 -8.41
CA ARG A 256 -14.07 0.98 -9.83
C ARG A 256 -13.67 2.26 -10.57
N ARG A 257 -13.79 3.41 -9.92
CA ARG A 257 -13.33 4.71 -10.48
C ARG A 257 -11.82 4.71 -10.71
N LEU A 258 -11.03 4.19 -9.77
CA LEU A 258 -9.57 4.03 -9.96
C LEU A 258 -9.25 3.00 -11.05
N ALA A 259 -10.02 1.92 -11.14
CA ALA A 259 -9.87 0.91 -12.18
C ALA A 259 -10.04 1.48 -13.58
N ILE A 260 -11.02 2.35 -13.79
CA ILE A 260 -11.20 3.02 -15.08
C ILE A 260 -10.04 3.99 -15.36
N LYS A 261 -9.73 4.85 -14.38
CA LYS A 261 -8.66 5.86 -14.49
C LYS A 261 -7.31 5.25 -14.87
N TYR A 262 -6.96 4.12 -14.25
CA TYR A 262 -5.66 3.47 -14.39
C TYR A 262 -5.71 2.20 -15.23
N GLN A 263 -6.85 1.87 -15.83
CA GLN A 263 -7.03 0.71 -16.71
C GLN A 263 -6.61 -0.59 -16.02
N LEU A 264 -7.04 -0.75 -14.76
CA LEU A 264 -6.73 -1.92 -13.95
C LEU A 264 -7.48 -3.14 -14.48
N HIS A 265 -6.83 -4.30 -14.44
CA HIS A 265 -7.34 -5.51 -15.07
C HIS A 265 -8.42 -6.12 -14.17
N PRO A 266 -9.57 -6.56 -14.71
CA PRO A 266 -10.68 -7.07 -13.89
C PRO A 266 -10.30 -8.22 -12.95
N LEU A 267 -9.45 -9.15 -13.39
CA LEU A 267 -8.98 -10.25 -12.53
C LEU A 267 -8.15 -9.76 -11.34
N ALA A 268 -7.35 -8.71 -11.51
CA ALA A 268 -6.58 -8.11 -10.43
C ALA A 268 -7.50 -7.38 -9.42
N LEU A 269 -8.61 -6.81 -9.91
CA LEU A 269 -9.64 -6.20 -9.05
C LEU A 269 -10.45 -7.25 -8.29
N GLU A 270 -10.85 -8.35 -8.94
CA GLU A 270 -11.51 -9.48 -8.28
C GLU A 270 -10.65 -9.99 -7.12
N ASP A 271 -9.37 -10.17 -7.41
CA ASP A 271 -8.36 -10.58 -6.46
C ASP A 271 -8.13 -9.57 -5.32
N CYS A 272 -8.29 -8.27 -5.59
CA CYS A 272 -8.27 -7.22 -4.57
C CYS A 272 -9.50 -7.27 -3.66
N LEU A 273 -10.64 -7.74 -4.18
CA LEU A 273 -11.94 -7.75 -3.50
C LEU A 273 -12.32 -9.12 -2.92
N ASN A 274 -11.45 -10.13 -3.05
CA ASN A 274 -11.73 -11.49 -2.62
C ASN A 274 -11.49 -11.66 -1.10
N PRO A 275 -12.54 -11.86 -0.29
CA PRO A 275 -12.40 -11.97 1.16
C PRO A 275 -11.82 -13.33 1.60
N ASN A 276 -11.81 -14.34 0.73
CA ASN A 276 -11.48 -15.72 1.08
C ASN A 276 -9.99 -16.04 0.95
N ASP A 277 -9.20 -15.17 0.31
CA ASP A 277 -7.79 -15.45 -0.05
C ASP A 277 -6.79 -14.45 0.58
N LYS A 278 -7.07 -13.99 1.81
CA LYS A 278 -6.28 -12.95 2.51
C LYS A 278 -4.88 -13.41 2.99
N ILE A 279 -4.42 -14.60 2.60
CA ILE A 279 -3.09 -15.14 2.98
C ILE A 279 -2.19 -15.30 1.74
N ARG A 280 -2.75 -15.27 0.52
CA ARG A 280 -1.98 -15.42 -0.71
C ARG A 280 -1.11 -14.18 -0.96
N CYS A 281 0.11 -14.43 -1.43
CA CYS A 281 0.96 -13.42 -2.05
C CYS A 281 1.03 -13.69 -3.55
N LYS A 282 0.97 -12.65 -4.37
CA LYS A 282 1.23 -12.76 -5.82
C LYS A 282 1.79 -11.47 -6.37
N PHE A 283 2.64 -11.60 -7.37
CA PHE A 283 3.05 -10.54 -8.25
C PHE A 283 2.75 -10.97 -9.69
N GLU A 284 1.88 -10.22 -10.37
CA GLU A 284 1.40 -10.53 -11.72
C GLU A 284 1.60 -9.33 -12.64
N HIS A 285 1.98 -9.60 -13.89
CA HIS A 285 2.13 -8.56 -14.90
C HIS A 285 0.96 -8.60 -15.89
N TYR A 286 0.31 -7.46 -16.05
CA TYR A 286 -0.72 -7.19 -17.05
C TYR A 286 -0.20 -6.16 -18.06
N ASP A 287 -0.88 -6.01 -19.19
CA ASP A 287 -0.44 -5.12 -20.27
C ASP A 287 -0.32 -3.64 -19.84
N ASP A 288 -1.17 -3.22 -18.91
CA ASP A 288 -1.34 -1.83 -18.46
C ASP A 288 -0.73 -1.55 -17.06
N HIS A 289 -0.47 -2.58 -16.26
CA HIS A 289 0.06 -2.46 -14.91
C HIS A 289 0.61 -3.80 -14.41
N SER A 290 1.46 -3.74 -13.39
CA SER A 290 1.77 -4.88 -12.53
C SER A 290 0.89 -4.84 -11.28
N PHE A 291 0.54 -5.99 -10.75
CA PHE A 291 -0.30 -6.16 -9.57
C PHE A 291 0.41 -6.98 -8.50
N LEU A 292 0.47 -6.45 -7.29
CA LEU A 292 1.03 -7.09 -6.11
C LEU A 292 -0.06 -7.22 -5.05
N VAL A 293 -0.18 -8.39 -4.44
CA VAL A 293 -0.99 -8.57 -3.23
C VAL A 293 -0.12 -9.15 -2.12
N VAL A 294 -0.22 -8.59 -0.92
CA VAL A 294 0.42 -9.14 0.27
C VAL A 294 -0.52 -9.12 1.48
N PRO A 295 -0.45 -10.17 2.32
CA PRO A 295 -1.19 -10.21 3.57
C PRO A 295 -0.51 -9.34 4.63
N VAL A 296 -1.32 -8.77 5.51
CA VAL A 296 -0.86 -7.96 6.64
C VAL A 296 -1.31 -8.65 7.93
N LEU A 297 -0.35 -8.96 8.80
CA LEU A 297 -0.60 -9.57 10.10
C LEU A 297 -0.48 -8.54 11.21
N ARG A 298 -1.56 -8.35 11.96
CA ARG A 298 -1.71 -7.30 12.98
C ARG A 298 -2.03 -7.87 14.35
N ALA A 299 -1.77 -7.06 15.38
CA ALA A 299 -2.35 -7.27 16.69
C ALA A 299 -3.89 -7.17 16.61
N LEU A 300 -4.60 -7.97 17.41
CA LEU A 300 -6.05 -8.02 17.43
C LEU A 300 -6.70 -6.66 17.77
N SER A 301 -6.03 -5.86 18.60
CA SER A 301 -6.48 -4.52 18.99
C SER A 301 -5.29 -3.63 19.37
N ALA A 302 -5.53 -2.32 19.48
CA ALA A 302 -4.54 -1.37 19.98
C ALA A 302 -4.01 -1.78 21.36
N ALA A 303 -4.89 -2.20 22.28
CA ALA A 303 -4.49 -2.68 23.60
C ALA A 303 -3.57 -3.91 23.57
N LYS A 304 -3.77 -4.81 22.59
CA LYS A 304 -2.88 -5.98 22.38
C LYS A 304 -1.54 -5.53 21.80
N SER A 305 -1.52 -4.54 20.91
CA SER A 305 -0.30 -3.93 20.40
C SER A 305 0.53 -3.31 21.53
N ASP A 306 -0.11 -2.52 22.40
CA ASP A 306 0.53 -1.91 23.57
C ASP A 306 1.07 -2.95 24.55
N LEU A 307 0.31 -4.02 24.78
CA LEU A 307 0.76 -5.15 25.60
C LEU A 307 2.03 -5.79 25.02
N VAL A 308 2.06 -6.02 23.71
CA VAL A 308 3.24 -6.56 23.02
C VAL A 308 4.42 -5.61 23.16
N ALA A 309 4.22 -4.31 22.95
CA ALA A 309 5.26 -3.30 23.11
C ALA A 309 5.83 -3.29 24.55
N ASN A 310 4.98 -3.35 25.56
CA ASN A 310 5.37 -3.38 26.97
C ASN A 310 6.17 -4.64 27.32
N VAL A 311 5.73 -5.83 26.89
CA VAL A 311 6.46 -7.09 27.12
C VAL A 311 7.84 -7.06 26.44
N LEU A 312 7.96 -6.43 25.27
CA LEU A 312 9.23 -6.26 24.58
C LEU A 312 10.13 -5.22 25.26
N ALA A 313 9.57 -4.15 25.81
CA ALA A 313 10.29 -3.16 26.62
C ALA A 313 10.88 -3.81 27.88
N ASP A 314 10.07 -4.53 28.66
CA ASP A 314 10.50 -5.28 29.84
C ASP A 314 11.64 -6.26 29.52
N ARG A 315 11.55 -6.92 28.36
CA ARG A 315 12.61 -7.80 27.87
C ARG A 315 13.90 -7.03 27.60
N ARG A 316 13.83 -5.87 26.94
CA ARG A 316 14.99 -5.02 26.64
C ARG A 316 15.66 -4.55 27.93
N ASP A 317 14.86 -4.10 28.89
CA ASP A 317 15.35 -3.65 30.20
C ASP A 317 15.99 -4.79 31.00
N ALA A 318 15.38 -5.98 30.98
CA ALA A 318 15.97 -7.16 31.61
C ALA A 318 17.30 -7.58 30.97
N ILE A 319 17.46 -7.42 29.66
CA ILE A 319 18.73 -7.67 28.96
C ILE A 319 19.76 -6.60 29.31
N ALA A 320 19.38 -5.34 29.32
CA ALA A 320 20.25 -4.22 29.70
C ALA A 320 20.75 -4.37 31.14
N ALA A 321 19.87 -4.71 32.08
CA ALA A 321 20.24 -4.96 33.48
C ALA A 321 21.20 -6.15 33.64
N LYS A 322 21.02 -7.24 32.87
CA LYS A 322 21.96 -8.37 32.86
C LYS A 322 23.32 -7.97 32.32
N LYS A 323 23.34 -7.18 31.25
CA LYS A 323 24.58 -6.66 30.64
C LYS A 323 25.31 -5.77 31.64
N LEU A 324 24.62 -4.87 32.33
CA LEU A 324 25.21 -4.02 33.38
C LEU A 324 25.82 -4.83 34.51
N LYS A 325 25.14 -5.88 34.99
CA LYS A 325 25.67 -6.79 36.03
C LYS A 325 26.92 -7.55 35.58
N LEU A 326 27.06 -7.84 34.29
CA LEU A 326 28.25 -8.51 33.75
C LEU A 326 29.48 -7.58 33.71
N TYR A 327 29.27 -6.28 33.54
CA TYR A 327 30.33 -5.27 33.55
C TYR A 327 30.58 -4.65 34.93
N ALA A 328 29.76 -4.96 35.93
CA ALA A 328 30.00 -4.53 37.31
C ALA A 328 31.30 -5.16 37.81
N THR A 329 32.24 -4.34 38.27
CA THR A 329 33.52 -4.81 38.82
C THR A 329 33.30 -5.50 40.18
N ASP A 330 34.21 -6.39 40.57
CA ASP A 330 34.14 -7.15 41.84
C ASP A 330 33.95 -6.27 43.10
N ARG A 331 34.29 -4.98 43.06
CA ARG A 331 34.08 -4.03 44.16
C ARG A 331 32.59 -3.74 44.43
N ASP A 332 31.74 -3.76 43.42
CA ASP A 332 30.30 -3.45 43.56
C ASP A 332 29.47 -4.68 43.95
N ALA A 333 29.93 -5.89 43.59
CA ALA A 333 29.27 -7.15 43.92
C ALA A 333 29.31 -7.47 45.43
N ALA A 334 30.30 -6.95 46.16
CA ALA A 334 30.45 -7.16 47.61
C ALA A 334 29.44 -6.34 48.45
N MET A 335 28.98 -5.18 47.94
CA MET A 335 27.98 -4.33 48.63
C MET A 335 26.53 -4.79 48.44
N LEU A 336 26.25 -5.70 47.50
CA LEU A 336 24.91 -6.17 47.16
C LEU A 336 24.48 -7.47 47.86
N ARG A 337 25.24 -7.95 48.85
CA ARG A 337 24.89 -9.17 49.59
C ARG A 337 23.69 -8.94 50.51
N PRO A 338 22.57 -9.67 50.33
CA PRO A 338 21.42 -9.58 51.24
C PRO A 338 21.82 -10.09 52.64
N SER A 339 21.52 -9.32 53.68
CA SER A 339 21.88 -9.62 55.07
C SER A 339 20.96 -10.62 55.78
N ALA A 340 19.94 -11.17 55.10
CA ALA A 340 19.00 -12.12 55.70
C ALA A 340 18.57 -13.23 54.72
N THR A 341 18.62 -14.48 55.19
CA THR A 341 18.01 -15.62 54.48
C THR A 341 16.48 -15.53 54.59
N PRO A 342 15.74 -15.43 53.48
CA PRO A 342 14.30 -15.34 53.50
C PRO A 342 13.67 -16.64 54.04
N SER A 343 12.61 -16.53 54.83
CA SER A 343 11.90 -17.70 55.37
C SER A 343 11.22 -18.51 54.27
N ALA A 344 11.07 -19.82 54.48
CA ALA A 344 10.44 -20.72 53.51
C ALA A 344 9.00 -20.31 53.13
N SER A 345 8.24 -19.74 54.07
CA SER A 345 6.90 -19.20 53.81
C SER A 345 6.93 -17.94 52.93
N SER A 346 7.88 -17.03 53.17
CA SER A 346 8.09 -15.83 52.35
C SER A 346 8.46 -16.19 50.90
N VAL A 347 9.34 -17.17 50.72
CA VAL A 347 9.73 -17.66 49.38
C VAL A 347 8.55 -18.30 48.65
N ARG A 348 7.72 -19.09 49.35
CA ARG A 348 6.55 -19.75 48.75
C ARG A 348 5.48 -18.73 48.33
N ALA A 349 5.22 -17.73 49.16
CA ALA A 349 4.31 -16.63 48.83
C ALA A 349 4.82 -15.81 47.63
N ALA A 350 6.12 -15.50 47.60
CA ALA A 350 6.74 -14.79 46.48
C ALA A 350 6.68 -15.60 45.16
N ASN A 351 6.86 -16.91 45.22
CA ASN A 351 6.74 -17.79 44.06
C ASN A 351 5.30 -17.90 43.55
N GLN A 352 4.32 -17.96 44.47
CA GLN A 352 2.91 -17.93 44.10
C GLN A 352 2.53 -16.61 43.43
N ALA A 353 2.96 -15.46 43.98
CA ALA A 353 2.71 -14.16 43.36
C ALA A 353 3.34 -14.05 41.96
N LYS A 354 4.56 -14.57 41.78
CA LYS A 354 5.21 -14.65 40.46
C LYS A 354 4.46 -15.54 39.48
N ALA A 355 3.96 -16.70 39.92
CA ALA A 355 3.17 -17.60 39.09
C ALA A 355 1.87 -16.91 38.64
N THR A 356 1.16 -16.24 39.55
CA THR A 356 -0.06 -15.48 39.23
C THR A 356 0.22 -14.36 38.22
N ALA A 357 1.29 -13.59 38.41
CA ALA A 357 1.66 -12.52 37.47
C ALA A 357 1.99 -13.08 36.07
N LEU A 358 2.79 -14.15 35.99
CA LEU A 358 3.10 -14.81 34.72
C LEU A 358 1.86 -15.35 34.03
N SER A 359 0.95 -16.00 34.78
CA SER A 359 -0.31 -16.50 34.24
C SER A 359 -1.13 -15.37 33.65
N ALA A 360 -1.28 -14.24 34.37
CA ALA A 360 -2.05 -13.09 33.92
C ALA A 360 -1.46 -12.47 32.64
N THR A 361 -0.13 -12.31 32.55
CA THR A 361 0.52 -11.83 31.31
C THR A 361 0.31 -12.80 30.16
N LEU A 362 0.43 -14.12 30.39
CA LEU A 362 0.22 -15.13 29.36
C LEU A 362 -1.24 -15.19 28.87
N ASP A 363 -2.21 -15.04 29.77
CA ASP A 363 -3.63 -14.94 29.42
C ASP A 363 -3.93 -13.66 28.62
N ALA A 364 -3.28 -12.54 28.98
CA ALA A 364 -3.37 -11.31 28.21
C ALA A 364 -2.72 -11.45 26.82
N LEU A 365 -1.73 -12.32 26.64
CA LEU A 365 -1.10 -12.66 25.36
C LEU A 365 -1.82 -13.80 24.61
N ASP A 366 -2.96 -14.30 25.08
CA ASP A 366 -3.79 -15.19 24.27
C ASP A 366 -4.53 -14.39 23.18
N ASN A 367 -4.77 -15.01 22.02
CA ASN A 367 -5.46 -14.40 20.88
C ASN A 367 -4.84 -13.04 20.44
N LEU A 368 -3.53 -13.02 20.21
CA LEU A 368 -2.81 -11.80 19.80
C LEU A 368 -3.16 -11.32 18.39
N LEU A 369 -3.50 -12.24 17.49
CA LEU A 369 -3.52 -11.98 16.06
C LEU A 369 -4.93 -11.60 15.60
N HIS A 370 -5.03 -10.52 14.84
CA HIS A 370 -6.21 -10.22 14.04
C HIS A 370 -6.31 -11.20 12.85
N ALA A 371 -7.50 -11.37 12.27
CA ALA A 371 -7.63 -12.03 10.98
C ALA A 371 -6.72 -11.32 9.94
N PRO A 372 -5.98 -12.06 9.09
CA PRO A 372 -5.09 -11.44 8.10
C PRO A 372 -5.86 -10.42 7.26
N GLN A 373 -5.32 -9.21 7.18
CA GLN A 373 -5.77 -8.18 6.25
C GLN A 373 -4.97 -8.30 4.96
N GLN A 374 -5.35 -7.53 3.95
CA GLN A 374 -4.71 -7.53 2.64
C GLN A 374 -4.40 -6.10 2.23
N ILE A 375 -3.22 -5.92 1.64
CA ILE A 375 -2.86 -4.73 0.89
C ILE A 375 -2.59 -5.12 -0.56
N SER A 376 -3.26 -4.42 -1.46
CA SER A 376 -3.17 -4.57 -2.90
C SER A 376 -2.43 -3.37 -3.47
N VAL A 377 -1.43 -3.59 -4.32
CA VAL A 377 -0.63 -2.54 -4.94
C VAL A 377 -0.61 -2.72 -6.45
N PHE A 378 -1.05 -1.69 -7.16
CA PHE A 378 -0.98 -1.62 -8.62
C PHE A 378 0.12 -0.66 -9.02
N VAL A 379 0.99 -1.08 -9.94
CA VAL A 379 2.04 -0.24 -10.52
C VAL A 379 1.72 -0.07 -12.00
N CYS A 380 1.32 1.12 -12.42
CA CYS A 380 1.03 1.38 -13.83
C CYS A 380 2.26 1.10 -14.70
N LYS A 381 2.05 0.68 -15.95
CA LYS A 381 3.11 0.30 -16.91
C LYS A 381 4.22 1.35 -17.06
N ASP A 382 3.86 2.62 -16.94
CA ASP A 382 4.80 3.73 -17.02
C ASP A 382 5.76 3.83 -15.83
N GLN A 383 5.57 3.02 -14.78
CA GLN A 383 6.27 3.06 -13.49
C GLN A 383 6.26 4.44 -12.84
N ARG A 384 5.28 5.28 -13.18
CA ARG A 384 5.12 6.63 -12.63
C ARG A 384 3.91 6.77 -11.74
N THR A 385 3.03 5.77 -11.71
CA THR A 385 1.89 5.77 -10.80
C THR A 385 1.81 4.46 -10.03
N VAL A 386 1.65 4.58 -8.71
CA VAL A 386 1.41 3.47 -7.79
C VAL A 386 0.06 3.71 -7.11
N VAL A 387 -0.79 2.70 -7.10
CA VAL A 387 -2.08 2.72 -6.40
C VAL A 387 -2.03 1.66 -5.32
N SER A 388 -2.12 2.04 -4.05
CA SER A 388 -2.26 1.09 -2.93
C SER A 388 -3.69 1.11 -2.39
N VAL A 389 -4.21 -0.07 -2.11
CA VAL A 389 -5.59 -0.30 -1.72
C VAL A 389 -5.61 -1.20 -0.47
N GLN A 390 -6.28 -0.77 0.60
CA GLN A 390 -6.39 -1.50 1.86
C GLN A 390 -7.79 -1.44 2.47
N ASP A 391 -8.19 -2.54 3.11
CA ASP A 391 -9.51 -2.78 3.71
C ASP A 391 -9.79 -1.81 4.87
N GLY A 392 -8.86 -1.66 5.82
CA GLY A 392 -9.04 -0.80 7.00
C GLY A 392 -8.67 0.67 6.77
N ALA A 393 -9.33 1.59 7.48
CA ALA A 393 -9.00 3.01 7.45
C ALA A 393 -7.78 3.28 8.36
N ASP A 394 -6.62 3.62 7.77
CA ASP A 394 -5.35 3.79 8.49
C ASP A 394 -5.30 4.90 9.53
N THR A 395 -6.20 5.89 9.48
CA THR A 395 -6.22 7.03 10.43
C THR A 395 -7.26 6.89 11.54
N ILE A 396 -8.23 6.00 11.39
CA ILE A 396 -9.40 5.88 12.28
C ILE A 396 -9.38 4.54 13.00
N ASP A 397 -9.00 3.49 12.28
CA ASP A 397 -8.90 2.14 12.84
C ASP A 397 -7.48 1.89 13.35
N GLY A 398 -7.31 1.91 14.68
CA GLY A 398 -6.04 1.48 15.32
C GLY A 398 -5.65 0.02 15.02
N THR A 399 -6.53 -0.74 14.37
CA THR A 399 -6.29 -2.11 13.91
C THR A 399 -5.75 -2.19 12.48
N ALA A 400 -5.98 -1.16 11.65
CA ALA A 400 -5.50 -1.08 10.27
C ALA A 400 -4.00 -0.74 10.20
N LEU A 401 -3.35 -1.14 9.11
CA LEU A 401 -1.95 -0.76 8.85
C LEU A 401 -1.87 0.76 8.68
N PRO A 402 -1.08 1.49 9.50
CA PRO A 402 -0.89 2.94 9.36
C PRO A 402 0.07 3.23 8.21
N LEU A 403 -0.29 2.78 7.00
CA LEU A 403 0.59 2.79 5.84
C LEU A 403 0.99 4.22 5.46
N TRP A 404 0.03 5.15 5.48
CA TRP A 404 0.30 6.54 5.18
C TRP A 404 1.28 7.16 6.17
N ASP A 405 1.08 6.99 7.48
CA ASP A 405 2.01 7.51 8.48
C ASP A 405 3.42 6.93 8.30
N VAL A 406 3.53 5.61 8.15
CA VAL A 406 4.85 4.95 8.03
C VAL A 406 5.58 5.32 6.73
N VAL A 407 4.89 5.32 5.59
CA VAL A 407 5.54 5.55 4.29
C VAL A 407 5.60 7.04 3.95
N PHE A 408 4.51 7.79 4.14
CA PHE A 408 4.48 9.21 3.83
C PHE A 408 5.10 10.06 4.95
N ASP A 409 4.48 10.13 6.13
CA ASP A 409 4.86 11.09 7.18
C ASP A 409 6.26 10.80 7.75
N GLN A 410 6.54 9.52 8.04
CA GLN A 410 7.80 9.12 8.63
C GLN A 410 8.95 8.97 7.62
N THR A 411 8.70 8.90 6.30
CA THR A 411 9.79 8.75 5.32
C THR A 411 9.76 9.75 4.17
N MET A 412 8.64 9.92 3.46
CA MET A 412 8.57 10.77 2.26
C MET A 412 8.59 12.27 2.58
N ALA A 413 7.90 12.68 3.65
CA ALA A 413 7.78 14.06 4.09
C ALA A 413 9.11 14.65 4.61
N LYS A 414 10.07 13.80 4.98
CA LYS A 414 11.39 14.24 5.45
C LYS A 414 12.20 14.92 4.33
N SER A 415 12.99 15.92 4.72
CA SER A 415 14.01 16.53 3.87
C SER A 415 15.01 15.46 3.44
N TYR A 416 15.32 15.38 2.14
CA TYR A 416 16.23 14.38 1.55
C TYR A 416 15.80 12.91 1.69
N SER A 417 14.50 12.64 1.52
CA SER A 417 13.96 11.27 1.53
C SER A 417 14.52 10.42 0.38
N LYS A 418 14.98 9.20 0.71
CA LYS A 418 15.40 8.21 -0.31
C LYS A 418 14.25 7.80 -1.22
N VAL A 419 13.03 7.70 -0.69
CA VAL A 419 11.84 7.34 -1.48
C VAL A 419 11.61 8.34 -2.61
N ARG A 420 11.86 9.64 -2.35
CA ARG A 420 11.70 10.71 -3.35
C ARG A 420 12.76 10.68 -4.46
N ASN A 421 13.92 10.07 -4.22
CA ASN A 421 15.00 9.97 -5.19
C ASN A 421 14.88 8.76 -6.15
N HIS A 422 13.93 7.86 -5.89
CA HIS A 422 13.77 6.62 -6.65
C HIS A 422 12.38 6.51 -7.31
N SER A 423 12.27 5.60 -8.28
CA SER A 423 11.05 5.33 -9.05
C SER A 423 10.06 4.43 -8.29
N ALA A 424 8.91 4.16 -8.90
CA ALA A 424 7.82 3.37 -8.32
C ALA A 424 8.23 2.03 -7.67
N PRO A 425 9.15 1.21 -8.23
CA PRO A 425 9.59 -0.03 -7.57
C PRO A 425 10.17 0.18 -6.17
N PHE A 426 10.84 1.31 -5.91
CA PHE A 426 11.36 1.63 -4.58
C PHE A 426 10.24 1.95 -3.58
N LEU A 427 9.18 2.60 -4.05
CA LEU A 427 7.98 2.84 -3.24
C LEU A 427 7.29 1.51 -2.89
N VAL A 428 7.17 0.57 -3.84
CA VAL A 428 6.64 -0.77 -3.58
C VAL A 428 7.46 -1.50 -2.51
N VAL A 429 8.79 -1.45 -2.59
CA VAL A 429 9.66 -2.03 -1.55
C VAL A 429 9.51 -1.31 -0.21
N SER A 430 9.26 0.00 -0.21
CA SER A 430 8.99 0.77 1.00
C SER A 430 7.67 0.36 1.66
N ILE A 431 6.63 0.11 0.86
CA ILE A 431 5.34 -0.45 1.32
C ILE A 431 5.55 -1.86 1.89
N LEU A 432 6.31 -2.73 1.22
CA LEU A 432 6.64 -4.07 1.72
C LEU A 432 7.43 -4.02 3.04
N ASN A 433 8.38 -3.09 3.17
CA ASN A 433 9.09 -2.90 4.43
C ASN A 433 8.13 -2.48 5.55
N ALA A 434 7.19 -1.56 5.29
CA ALA A 434 6.18 -1.16 6.28
C ALA A 434 5.33 -2.36 6.74
N VAL A 435 4.90 -3.23 5.82
CA VAL A 435 4.18 -4.47 6.17
C VAL A 435 5.04 -5.39 7.05
N VAL A 436 6.30 -5.61 6.68
CA VAL A 436 7.20 -6.51 7.43
C VAL A 436 7.55 -5.94 8.81
N ASP A 437 7.85 -4.65 8.91
CA ASP A 437 8.21 -3.96 10.15
C ASP A 437 7.07 -4.03 11.18
N ASP A 438 5.83 -3.94 10.72
CA ASP A 438 4.63 -4.06 11.54
C ASP A 438 4.38 -5.48 12.07
N MET A 439 4.83 -6.50 11.33
CA MET A 439 4.78 -7.90 11.77
C MET A 439 5.87 -8.25 12.79
N MET A 440 7.00 -7.53 12.82
CA MET A 440 8.16 -7.89 13.65
C MET A 440 7.87 -7.95 15.16
N PRO A 441 7.13 -7.02 15.78
CA PRO A 441 6.80 -7.09 17.20
C PRO A 441 6.01 -8.37 17.57
N LEU A 442 5.10 -8.81 16.69
CA LEU A 442 4.31 -10.01 16.88
C LEU A 442 5.17 -11.27 16.89
N VAL A 443 6.15 -11.36 16.00
CA VAL A 443 7.12 -12.47 16.01
C VAL A 443 8.04 -12.38 17.24
N ALA A 444 8.50 -11.18 17.58
CA ALA A 444 9.45 -10.94 18.65
C ALA A 444 8.88 -11.27 20.04
N VAL A 445 7.56 -11.14 20.26
CA VAL A 445 6.90 -11.43 21.55
C VAL A 445 6.78 -12.93 21.84
N MET A 446 6.90 -13.79 20.82
CA MET A 446 6.84 -15.24 21.01
C MET A 446 8.00 -15.75 21.86
N GLU A 447 9.18 -15.16 21.76
CA GLU A 447 10.35 -15.55 22.57
C GLU A 447 10.14 -15.30 24.08
N PRO A 448 9.78 -14.09 24.55
CA PRO A 448 9.44 -13.88 25.95
C PRO A 448 8.22 -14.69 26.39
N THR A 449 7.23 -14.92 25.53
CA THR A 449 6.08 -15.80 25.82
C THR A 449 6.53 -17.22 26.15
N LEU A 450 7.38 -17.82 25.32
CA LEU A 450 7.95 -19.16 25.56
C LEU A 450 8.82 -19.19 26.84
N LYS A 451 9.58 -18.12 27.13
CA LYS A 451 10.34 -18.01 28.38
C LYS A 451 9.43 -17.92 29.61
N MET A 452 8.32 -17.20 29.53
CA MET A 452 7.34 -17.10 30.61
C MET A 452 6.65 -18.44 30.85
N LEU A 453 6.25 -19.16 29.80
CA LEU A 453 5.73 -20.53 29.89
C LEU A 453 6.74 -21.45 30.57
N GLY A 454 8.01 -21.42 30.15
CA GLY A 454 9.05 -22.24 30.76
C GLY A 454 9.30 -21.94 32.24
N LYS A 455 9.14 -20.68 32.68
CA LYS A 455 9.19 -20.31 34.10
C LYS A 455 7.95 -20.80 34.85
N LEU A 456 6.77 -20.66 34.25
CA LEU A 456 5.50 -21.06 34.86
C LEU A 456 5.45 -22.58 35.09
N VAL A 457 5.90 -23.38 34.12
CA VAL A 457 6.04 -24.85 34.25
C VAL A 457 6.88 -25.23 35.47
N ARG A 458 7.99 -24.52 35.73
CA ARG A 458 8.86 -24.79 36.89
C ARG A 458 8.20 -24.42 38.22
N LEU A 459 7.35 -23.39 38.24
CA LEU A 459 6.68 -22.91 39.45
C LEU A 459 5.45 -23.77 39.80
N GLU A 460 4.63 -24.13 38.81
CA GLU A 460 3.36 -24.83 39.01
C GLU A 460 3.48 -26.36 38.96
N GLN A 461 4.52 -26.89 38.31
CA GLN A 461 4.78 -28.32 38.16
C GLN A 461 3.55 -29.08 37.63
N THR A 462 2.89 -29.88 38.47
CA THR A 462 1.73 -30.70 38.07
C THR A 462 0.44 -29.90 37.86
N LYS A 463 0.38 -28.64 38.30
CA LYS A 463 -0.78 -27.76 38.13
C LYS A 463 -0.76 -26.97 36.83
N PHE A 464 0.32 -27.05 36.07
CA PHE A 464 0.49 -26.30 34.83
C PHE A 464 -0.52 -26.74 33.77
N ASP A 465 -1.17 -25.76 33.12
CA ASP A 465 -2.08 -26.02 32.00
C ASP A 465 -1.30 -26.20 30.67
N PRO A 466 -1.22 -27.43 30.12
CA PRO A 466 -0.53 -27.68 28.85
C PRO A 466 -1.21 -27.00 27.66
N ALA A 467 -2.48 -26.61 27.76
CA ALA A 467 -3.18 -25.93 26.67
C ALA A 467 -2.57 -24.56 26.35
N ARG A 468 -1.92 -23.88 27.31
CA ARG A 468 -1.17 -22.64 27.08
C ARG A 468 -0.05 -22.82 26.05
N LEU A 469 0.68 -23.92 26.14
CA LEU A 469 1.73 -24.25 25.17
C LEU A 469 1.14 -24.55 23.78
N ALA A 470 0.01 -25.26 23.73
CA ALA A 470 -0.71 -25.53 22.49
C ALA A 470 -1.21 -24.25 21.80
N ARG A 471 -1.71 -23.27 22.57
CA ARG A 471 -2.13 -21.96 22.05
C ARG A 471 -0.94 -21.16 21.49
N ALA A 472 0.17 -21.10 22.23
CA ALA A 472 1.40 -20.45 21.74
C ALA A 472 1.93 -21.10 20.45
N LYS A 473 1.89 -22.45 20.37
CA LYS A 473 2.22 -23.19 19.14
C LYS A 473 1.29 -22.81 17.99
N LYS A 474 -0.02 -22.74 18.23
CA LYS A 474 -1.01 -22.38 17.19
C LYS A 474 -0.78 -20.96 16.65
N GLN A 475 -0.47 -20.00 17.52
CA GLN A 475 -0.13 -18.63 17.10
C GLN A 475 1.14 -18.58 16.24
N LEU A 476 2.19 -19.34 16.61
CA LEU A 476 3.43 -19.40 15.83
C LEU A 476 3.19 -20.00 14.43
N ILE A 477 2.40 -21.08 14.34
CA ILE A 477 2.01 -21.67 13.05
C ILE A 477 1.21 -20.67 12.21
N ALA A 478 0.33 -19.87 12.83
CA ALA A 478 -0.43 -18.85 12.13
C ALA A 478 0.49 -17.75 11.56
N MET A 479 1.48 -17.27 12.34
CA MET A 479 2.50 -16.32 11.87
C MET A 479 3.31 -16.90 10.70
N GLU A 480 3.74 -18.16 10.81
CA GLU A 480 4.50 -18.86 9.77
C GLU A 480 3.70 -18.95 8.45
N LYS A 481 2.42 -19.33 8.54
CA LYS A 481 1.53 -19.43 7.37
C LYS A 481 1.37 -18.12 6.59
N VAL A 482 1.46 -16.97 7.27
CA VAL A 482 1.36 -15.64 6.63
C VAL A 482 2.72 -15.15 6.14
N THR A 483 3.79 -15.40 6.90
CA THR A 483 5.16 -14.94 6.56
C THR A 483 5.82 -15.73 5.45
N ARG A 484 5.55 -17.05 5.34
CA ARG A 484 6.16 -17.92 4.33
C ARG A 484 5.84 -17.48 2.89
N PRO A 485 4.57 -17.20 2.51
CA PRO A 485 4.24 -16.68 1.19
C PRO A 485 4.89 -15.33 0.87
N ILE A 486 5.03 -14.43 1.86
CA ILE A 486 5.71 -13.14 1.67
C ILE A 486 7.18 -13.37 1.33
N LEU A 487 7.84 -14.31 2.02
CA LEU A 487 9.23 -14.64 1.75
C LEU A 487 9.40 -15.21 0.34
N ASP A 488 8.54 -16.14 -0.06
CA ASP A 488 8.58 -16.77 -1.40
C ASP A 488 8.31 -15.73 -2.51
N LEU A 489 7.38 -14.80 -2.28
CA LEU A 489 7.13 -13.66 -3.18
C LEU A 489 8.37 -12.79 -3.37
N VAL A 490 9.06 -12.45 -2.28
CA VAL A 490 10.24 -11.59 -2.33
C VAL A 490 11.42 -12.31 -2.97
N THR A 491 11.67 -13.58 -2.61
CA THR A 491 12.84 -14.32 -3.13
C THR A 491 12.67 -14.75 -4.57
N ASP A 492 11.47 -15.17 -4.97
CA ASP A 492 11.28 -15.90 -6.23
C ASP A 492 10.56 -15.06 -7.29
N GLN A 493 9.59 -14.21 -6.90
CA GLN A 493 8.82 -13.42 -7.89
C GLN A 493 9.42 -12.03 -8.08
N LEU A 494 9.63 -11.27 -7.00
CA LEU A 494 10.05 -9.87 -7.12
C LEU A 494 11.50 -9.73 -7.61
N PHE A 495 12.45 -10.53 -7.08
CA PHE A 495 13.87 -10.39 -7.43
C PHE A 495 14.25 -10.95 -8.81
N ASP A 496 13.38 -11.75 -9.43
CA ASP A 496 13.59 -12.20 -10.81
C ASP A 496 13.36 -11.07 -11.83
N HIS A 497 12.65 -10.00 -11.43
CA HIS A 497 12.37 -8.86 -12.31
C HIS A 497 13.46 -7.77 -12.22
N ALA A 498 13.91 -7.31 -13.40
CA ALA A 498 14.98 -6.32 -13.53
C ALA A 498 14.70 -4.98 -12.80
N GLU A 499 13.43 -4.59 -12.72
CA GLU A 499 12.97 -3.36 -12.06
C GLU A 499 13.22 -3.36 -10.54
N PHE A 500 13.21 -4.52 -9.90
CA PHE A 500 13.50 -4.66 -8.47
C PHE A 500 14.98 -4.98 -8.18
N ASN A 501 15.74 -5.44 -9.17
CA ASN A 501 17.17 -5.72 -9.00
C ASN A 501 18.00 -4.48 -8.69
N GLN A 502 17.67 -3.33 -9.28
CA GLN A 502 18.31 -2.06 -8.94
C GLN A 502 18.02 -1.65 -7.49
N VAL A 503 16.78 -1.84 -7.04
CA VAL A 503 16.38 -1.57 -5.64
C VAL A 503 17.11 -2.50 -4.67
N ARG A 504 17.28 -3.78 -5.03
CA ARG A 504 18.07 -4.75 -4.24
C ARG A 504 19.50 -4.26 -4.05
N ALA A 505 20.19 -3.80 -5.09
CA ALA A 505 21.55 -3.28 -4.96
C ALA A 505 21.63 -2.10 -3.98
N ILE A 506 20.64 -1.20 -4.01
CA ILE A 506 20.55 -0.05 -3.10
C ILE A 506 20.31 -0.53 -1.66
N ALA A 507 19.35 -1.45 -1.45
CA ALA A 507 19.01 -1.97 -0.13
C ALA A 507 20.15 -2.78 0.51
N VAL A 508 20.91 -3.52 -0.30
CA VAL A 508 22.07 -4.32 0.14
C VAL A 508 23.22 -3.41 0.59
N ASN A 509 23.49 -2.33 -0.16
CA ASN A 509 24.50 -1.34 0.23
C ASN A 509 24.15 -0.65 1.55
N ASP A 510 22.86 -0.39 1.80
CA ASP A 510 22.40 0.30 3.01
C ASP A 510 22.51 -0.55 4.28
N ARG A 511 22.41 -1.89 4.15
CA ARG A 511 22.58 -2.82 5.27
C ARG A 511 24.04 -3.20 5.54
N GLY A 512 24.99 -2.74 4.71
CA GLY A 512 26.42 -3.08 4.85
C GLY A 512 26.72 -4.58 4.70
N VAL A 513 25.82 -5.35 4.06
CA VAL A 513 25.99 -6.80 3.87
C VAL A 513 26.45 -7.05 2.44
N SER A 514 27.69 -7.48 2.25
CA SER A 514 28.20 -7.91 0.93
C SER A 514 27.31 -9.05 0.35
N PRO A 515 27.02 -9.06 -0.96
CA PRO A 515 26.20 -10.10 -1.60
C PRO A 515 26.85 -11.50 -1.51
N THR A 516 28.15 -11.55 -1.26
CA THR A 516 28.85 -12.79 -0.91
C THR A 516 28.94 -12.85 0.60
N GLY A 517 28.29 -13.83 1.24
CA GLY A 517 28.26 -14.03 2.69
C GLY A 517 29.62 -14.35 3.35
N ARG A 518 30.61 -13.47 3.17
CA ARG A 518 31.84 -13.41 3.96
C ARG A 518 31.84 -12.06 4.67
N ARG A 519 31.55 -12.09 5.98
CA ARG A 519 32.03 -11.03 6.88
C ARG A 519 33.56 -10.99 6.72
N ALA A 520 34.08 -9.91 6.16
CA ALA A 520 35.49 -9.59 6.33
C ALA A 520 35.72 -9.39 7.84
N LYS A 521 36.75 -10.07 8.34
CA LYS A 521 37.22 -9.97 9.73
C LYS A 521 37.80 -8.59 10.00
#